data_AF-A0A1V9DB37-F1
#
_entry.id   AF-A0A1V9DB37-F1
#
_cell.length_a   1.000
_cell.length_b   1.000
_cell.length_c   1.000
_cell.angle_alpha   90.00
_cell.angle_beta   90.00
_cell.angle_gamma   90.00
#
_symmetry.space_group_name_H-M   'P 1'
#
loop_
_entity.id
_entity.type
_entity.pdbx_description
1 polymer ?
#
loop_
_entity_poly.entity_id
_entity_poly.type
_entity_poly.pdbx_seq_one_letter_code
_entity_poly.pdbx_strand_id
1 'polypeptide(L)' 'MKLPQLTLVCCVLLVCLTLLIFTWLTRKSLCEIRYRDNQREVAASMAYESGK' A
#
# COMPACT_ATOMS: atom_id res chain seq x y z
N MET A 1 28.55 -29.20 9.72
CA MET A 1 27.17 -28.72 9.88
C MET A 1 26.65 -28.20 8.55
N LYS A 2 25.78 -28.94 7.86
CA LYS A 2 25.26 -28.61 6.53
C LYS A 2 23.93 -27.83 6.70
N LEU A 3 23.99 -26.51 6.90
CA LEU A 3 22.82 -25.64 6.99
C LEU A 3 22.56 -24.69 5.78
N PRO A 4 23.11 -24.87 4.56
CA PRO A 4 22.94 -23.84 3.51
C PRO A 4 21.50 -23.71 3.00
N GLN A 5 20.73 -24.80 3.05
CA GLN A 5 19.37 -24.86 2.53
C GLN A 5 18.35 -24.20 3.48
N LEU A 6 18.54 -24.30 4.80
CA LEU A 6 17.65 -23.64 5.76
C LEU A 6 17.81 -22.12 5.69
N THR A 7 19.04 -21.61 5.47
CA THR A 7 19.29 -20.19 5.30
C THR A 7 18.60 -19.63 4.05
N LEU A 8 18.66 -20.35 2.93
CA LEU A 8 17.93 -19.98 1.71
C LEU A 8 16.43 -19.97 1.93
N VAL A 9 15.88 -21.02 2.56
CA VAL A 9 14.44 -21.09 2.88
C VAL A 9 14.03 -19.96 3.81
N CYS A 10 14.79 -19.66 4.86
CA CYS A 10 14.52 -18.53 5.74
C CYS A 10 14.57 -17.20 4.99
N CYS A 11 15.55 -17.00 4.11
CA CYS A 11 15.69 -15.77 3.33
C CYS A 11 14.48 -15.58 2.40
N VAL A 12 14.09 -16.62 1.66
CA VAL A 12 12.89 -16.60 0.80
C VAL A 12 11.63 -16.37 1.63
N LEU A 13 11.51 -17.00 2.80
CA LEU A 13 10.36 -16.83 3.69
C LEU A 13 10.25 -15.39 4.20
N LEU A 14 11.38 -14.77 4.60
CA LEU A 14 11.43 -13.37 5.03
C LEU A 14 11.06 -12.42 3.88
N VAL A 15 11.59 -12.64 2.67
CA VAL A 15 11.24 -11.84 1.48
C VAL A 15 9.76 -11.99 1.14
N CYS A 16 9.21 -13.21 1.14
CA CYS A 16 7.78 -13.44 0.93
C CYS A 16 6.93 -12.75 2.00
N LEU A 17 7.31 -12.85 3.28
CA LEU A 17 6.54 -12.27 4.38
C LEU A 17 6.52 -10.74 4.31
N THR A 18 7.67 -10.12 4.04
CA THR A 18 7.76 -8.66 3.86
C THR A 18 6.95 -8.18 2.66
N LEU A 19 7.00 -8.88 1.53
CA LEU A 19 6.15 -8.57 0.36
C LEU A 19 4.66 -8.75 0.66
N LEU A 20 4.29 -9.79 1.42
CA LEU A 20 2.90 -10.02 1.80
C LEU A 20 2.38 -8.89 2.69
N ILE A 21 3.15 -8.50 3.72
CA ILE A 21 2.85 -7.38 4.61
C ILE A 21 2.76 -6.09 3.81
N PHE A 22 3.74 -5.81 2.96
CA PHE A 22 3.74 -4.62 2.12
C PHE A 22 2.53 -4.61 1.20
N THR A 23 2.21 -5.71 0.52
CA THR A 23 1.02 -5.80 -0.34
C THR A 23 -0.27 -5.61 0.45
N TRP A 24 -0.34 -6.09 1.70
CA TRP A 24 -1.52 -5.92 2.55
C TRP A 24 -1.65 -4.49 3.05
N LEU A 25 -0.54 -3.90 3.49
CA LEU A 25 -0.45 -2.50 3.87
C LEU A 25 -0.75 -1.61 2.67
N THR A 26 -0.22 -1.89 1.49
CA THR A 26 -0.49 -1.20 0.24
C THR A 26 -1.92 -1.44 -0.23
N ARG A 27 -2.54 -2.61 -0.06
CA ARG A 27 -3.98 -2.77 -0.36
C ARG A 27 -4.86 -2.01 0.61
N LYS A 28 -4.62 -2.13 1.92
CA LYS A 28 -5.37 -1.40 2.94
C LYS A 28 -5.15 0.09 2.79
N SER A 29 -3.90 0.52 2.71
CA SER A 29 -3.50 1.90 2.54
C SER A 29 -3.90 2.43 1.17
N LEU A 30 -3.85 1.71 0.05
CA LEU A 30 -4.40 2.21 -1.23
C LEU A 30 -5.92 2.20 -1.26
N CYS A 31 -6.61 1.26 -0.59
CA CYS A 31 -8.07 1.34 -0.45
C CYS A 31 -8.48 2.50 0.47
N GLU A 32 -7.71 2.76 1.54
CA GLU A 32 -7.94 3.82 2.52
C GLU A 32 -7.44 5.19 2.02
N ILE A 33 -6.36 5.22 1.24
CA ILE A 33 -5.83 6.38 0.51
C ILE A 33 -6.71 6.66 -0.68
N ARG A 34 -7.14 5.69 -1.52
CA ARG A 34 -8.13 5.96 -2.58
C ARG A 34 -9.45 6.47 -2.01
N TYR A 35 -9.85 6.00 -0.82
CA TYR A 35 -11.02 6.55 -0.14
C TYR A 35 -10.78 7.99 0.37
N ARG A 36 -9.59 8.30 0.91
CA ARG A 36 -9.23 9.68 1.31
C ARG A 36 -8.97 10.62 0.14
N ASP A 37 -8.48 10.11 -0.98
CA ASP A 37 -8.07 10.88 -2.16
C ASP A 37 -9.28 11.20 -3.04
N ASN A 38 -10.25 10.28 -3.15
CA ASN A 38 -11.53 10.53 -3.82
C ASN A 38 -12.37 11.63 -3.15
N GLN A 39 -12.15 11.93 -1.86
CA GLN A 39 -12.80 13.05 -1.17
C GLN A 39 -12.03 14.36 -1.26
N ARG A 40 -10.72 14.32 -1.53
CA ARG A 40 -9.86 15.51 -1.53
C ARG A 40 -9.77 16.17 -2.90
N GLU A 41 -9.96 15.42 -3.98
CA GLU A 41 -10.02 15.95 -5.35
C GLU A 41 -11.39 16.56 -5.70
N VAL A 42 -12.49 16.06 -5.10
CA VAL A 42 -13.86 16.56 -5.36
C VAL A 42 -14.12 17.90 -4.65
N ALA A 43 -13.47 18.14 -3.52
CA ALA A 43 -13.59 19.41 -2.78
C ALA A 43 -12.79 20.57 -3.41
N ALA A 44 -11.80 20.28 -4.26
CA ALA A 44 -11.01 21.31 -4.94
C ALA A 44 -11.69 21.87 -6.22
N SER A 45 -12.79 21.26 -6.69
CA SER A 45 -13.46 21.64 -7.94
C SER A 45 -14.80 22.38 -7.78
N MET A 46 -15.29 22.63 -6.56
CA MET A 46 -16.61 23.26 -6.34
C MET A 46 -16.58 24.66 -5.71
N ALA A 47 -15.49 25.42 -5.87
CA ALA A 47 -15.39 26.77 -5.32
C ALA A 47 -15.01 27.87 -6.34
N TYR A 48 -15.14 27.63 -7.66
CA TYR A 48 -14.87 28.66 -8.69
C TYR A 48 -16.07 29.08 -9.57
N GLU A 49 -17.30 28.63 -9.29
CA GLU A 49 -18.48 29.25 -9.92
C GLU A 49 -19.42 29.84 -8.87
N SER A 50 -19.18 31.09 -8.52
CA SER A 50 -20.27 32.03 -8.26
C SER A 50 -19.80 33.46 -8.52
N GLY A 51 -19.31 33.69 -9.74
CA GLY A 51 -19.25 35.01 -10.32
C GLY A 51 -20.57 35.32 -11.03
N LYS A 52 -21.64 35.58 -10.27
CA LYS A 52 -22.80 36.36 -10.71
C LYS A 52 -23.65 36.80 -9.54
#